data_AF-A0A2M7BMA2-F1
#
_entry.id   AF-A0A2M7BMA2-F1
#
_cell.length_a   1.000
_cell.length_b   1.000
_cell.length_c   1.000
_cell.angle_alpha   90.00
_cell.angle_beta   90.00
_cell.angle_gamma   90.00
#
_symmetry.space_group_name_H-M   'P 1'
#
loop_
_entity.id
_entity.type
_entity.pdbx_description
1 polymer ?
#
loop_
_entity_poly.entity_id
_entity_poly.type
_entity_poly.pdbx_seq_one_letter_code
_entity_poly.pdbx_strand_id
1 'polypeptide(L)'
;MKTFEILLTAESRYIVFSDCHRGNGSAGDEFAANSMVYKFALAYYLREGFSYIELGDAEELWENGSFAPIYITHTSVYDLLRKFHDPDPARTRYIKIWGNHDLDWQEDAAPLRTVFPGIEVYEAALLRAGEGEDILFIHGHQADPVCYGWRARISRWMVRNLWRRVQNYNIVDPTTRAAENPGRCNEIDAKLMHN
;
A
#
# COMPACT_ATOMS: atom_id res chain seq x y z
N MET A 1 -16.32 -1.66 -7.43
CA MET A 1 -15.00 -1.14 -7.08
C MET A 1 -15.17 0.18 -6.36
N LYS A 2 -14.64 0.33 -5.14
CA LYS A 2 -14.67 1.63 -4.44
C LYS A 2 -13.48 2.47 -4.91
N THR A 3 -13.72 3.45 -5.78
CA THR A 3 -12.65 4.24 -6.42
C THR A 3 -12.60 5.66 -5.87
N PHE A 4 -11.40 6.16 -5.58
CA PHE A 4 -11.17 7.58 -5.32
C PHE A 4 -10.99 8.30 -6.66
N GLU A 5 -11.81 9.32 -6.96
CA GLU A 5 -11.69 10.09 -8.19
C GLU A 5 -11.21 11.51 -7.89
N ILE A 6 -10.21 11.99 -8.64
CA ILE A 6 -9.70 13.36 -8.50
C ILE A 6 -9.35 13.95 -9.86
N LEU A 7 -9.64 15.24 -10.04
CA LEU A 7 -9.26 15.98 -11.23
C LEU A 7 -7.77 16.34 -11.18
N LEU A 8 -7.05 16.06 -12.26
CA LEU A 8 -5.70 16.54 -12.48
C LEU A 8 -5.74 17.99 -12.96
N THR A 9 -5.06 18.85 -12.21
CA THR A 9 -4.81 20.26 -12.53
C THR A 9 -3.31 20.50 -12.68
N ALA A 10 -2.91 21.64 -13.24
CA ALA A 10 -1.49 21.98 -13.38
C ALA A 10 -0.78 22.13 -12.02
N GLU A 11 -1.54 22.40 -10.96
CA GLU A 11 -1.07 22.56 -9.59
C GLU A 11 -1.05 21.24 -8.81
N SER A 12 -1.66 20.18 -9.35
CA SER A 12 -1.75 18.89 -8.69
C SER A 12 -0.37 18.24 -8.55
N ARG A 13 -0.02 17.82 -7.33
CA ARG A 13 1.25 17.16 -7.01
C ARG A 13 0.98 15.92 -6.19
N TYR A 14 1.38 14.76 -6.70
CA TYR A 14 1.21 13.47 -6.02
C TYR A 14 2.53 12.76 -5.82
N ILE A 15 2.63 12.08 -4.70
CA ILE A 15 3.61 11.03 -4.48
C ILE A 15 2.89 9.70 -4.32
N VAL A 16 3.48 8.66 -4.89
CA VAL A 16 2.94 7.30 -4.83
C VAL A 16 4.00 6.41 -4.21
N PHE A 17 3.66 5.76 -3.10
CA PHE A 17 4.45 4.66 -2.56
C PHE A 17 3.58 3.41 -2.47
N SER A 18 4.18 2.26 -2.74
CA SER A 18 3.54 0.94 -2.77
C SER A 18 4.45 -0.04 -2.01
N ASP A 19 3.91 -1.21 -1.63
CA ASP A 19 4.69 -2.36 -1.14
C ASP A 19 5.65 -1.96 -0.01
N CYS A 20 5.13 -1.19 0.95
CA CYS A 20 5.95 -0.77 2.09
C CYS A 20 6.19 -1.93 3.05
N HIS A 21 5.23 -2.85 3.19
CA HIS A 21 5.29 -4.02 4.09
C HIS A 21 5.74 -3.65 5.51
N ARG A 22 5.11 -2.64 6.12
CA ARG A 22 5.40 -2.25 7.51
C ARG A 22 5.09 -3.40 8.46
N GLY A 23 6.13 -3.99 9.04
CA GLY A 23 6.03 -5.05 10.02
C GLY A 23 6.05 -4.57 11.46
N ASN A 24 6.37 -5.47 12.38
CA ASN A 24 6.39 -5.24 13.82
C ASN A 24 7.79 -4.97 14.41
N GLY A 25 8.81 -4.79 13.56
CA GLY A 25 10.20 -4.56 13.96
C GLY A 25 11.01 -5.82 14.25
N SER A 26 10.46 -7.01 13.98
CA SER A 26 11.21 -8.27 14.01
C SER A 26 12.18 -8.39 12.83
N ALA A 27 12.98 -9.45 12.80
CA ALA A 27 13.92 -9.70 11.69
C ALA A 27 13.22 -9.87 10.32
N GLY A 28 11.94 -10.23 10.29
CA GLY A 28 11.13 -10.29 9.07
C GLY A 28 10.48 -8.95 8.68
N ASP A 29 10.68 -7.87 9.44
CA ASP A 29 10.17 -6.54 9.08
C ASP A 29 11.06 -5.89 8.02
N GLU A 30 10.71 -6.10 6.75
CA GLU A 30 11.45 -5.58 5.59
C GLU A 30 11.44 -4.05 5.52
N PHE A 31 10.37 -3.41 6.00
CA PHE A 31 10.28 -1.96 6.04
C PHE A 31 11.28 -1.34 7.01
N ALA A 32 11.61 -2.01 8.12
CA ALA A 32 12.42 -1.43 9.19
C ALA A 32 13.75 -0.86 8.68
N ALA A 33 14.43 -1.55 7.76
CA ALA A 33 15.68 -1.11 7.14
C ALA A 33 15.51 0.15 6.26
N ASN A 34 14.35 0.31 5.64
CA ASN A 34 14.03 1.42 4.73
C ASN A 34 13.25 2.56 5.42
N SER A 35 12.85 2.38 6.68
CA SER A 35 12.01 3.33 7.42
C SER A 35 12.60 4.74 7.47
N MET A 36 13.93 4.86 7.54
CA MET A 36 14.60 6.16 7.61
C MET A 36 14.49 6.93 6.29
N VAL A 37 14.83 6.30 5.17
CA VAL A 37 14.75 6.95 3.84
C VAL A 37 13.31 7.28 3.49
N TYR A 38 12.37 6.38 3.80
CA TYR A 38 10.94 6.62 3.63
C TYR A 38 10.49 7.87 4.39
N LYS A 39 10.85 8.02 5.67
CA LYS A 39 10.46 9.18 6.48
C LYS A 39 11.04 10.49 5.94
N PHE A 40 12.29 10.49 5.50
CA PHE A 40 12.90 11.69 4.90
C PHE A 40 12.19 12.11 3.62
N ALA A 41 11.89 11.15 2.73
CA ALA A 41 11.14 11.42 1.51
C ALA A 41 9.73 11.94 1.85
N LEU A 42 9.00 11.25 2.72
CA LEU A 42 7.64 11.62 3.11
C LEU A 42 7.59 13.03 3.75
N ALA A 43 8.55 13.36 4.62
CA ALA A 43 8.63 14.68 5.23
C ALA A 43 8.96 15.79 4.21
N TYR A 44 9.80 15.50 3.20
CA TYR A 44 10.06 16.42 2.10
C TYR A 44 8.77 16.71 1.33
N TYR A 45 8.08 15.68 0.84
CA TYR A 45 6.88 15.83 0.03
C TYR A 45 5.72 16.48 0.78
N LEU A 46 5.61 16.20 2.09
CA LEU A 46 4.65 16.88 2.95
C LEU A 46 4.85 18.41 2.95
N ARG A 47 6.11 18.85 3.09
CA ARG A 47 6.48 20.28 3.11
C ARG A 47 6.28 20.94 1.75
N GLU A 48 6.55 20.22 0.66
CA GLU A 48 6.37 20.72 -0.71
C GLU A 48 4.91 20.70 -1.20
N GLY A 49 3.97 20.34 -0.33
CA GLY A 49 2.53 20.45 -0.59
C GLY A 49 1.92 19.27 -1.34
N PHE A 50 2.61 18.14 -1.46
CA PHE A 50 2.11 16.97 -2.20
C PHE A 50 0.94 16.28 -1.50
N SER A 51 0.13 15.58 -2.29
CA SER A 51 -0.81 14.56 -1.85
C SER A 51 -0.16 13.19 -1.90
N TYR A 52 -0.42 12.36 -0.91
CA TYR A 52 0.14 11.02 -0.77
C TYR A 52 -0.86 9.94 -1.13
N ILE A 53 -0.50 9.14 -2.14
CA ILE A 53 -1.19 7.91 -2.51
C ILE A 53 -0.36 6.73 -1.99
N GLU A 54 -0.95 5.98 -1.07
CA GLU A 54 -0.41 4.73 -0.55
C GLU A 54 -1.06 3.57 -1.29
N LEU A 55 -0.34 3.00 -2.24
CA LEU A 55 -0.83 2.08 -3.26
C LEU A 55 -0.78 0.62 -2.82
N GLY A 56 -1.44 0.28 -1.70
CA GLY A 56 -1.53 -1.10 -1.22
C GLY A 56 -0.24 -1.64 -0.58
N ASP A 57 -0.40 -2.81 0.06
CA ASP A 57 0.64 -3.56 0.77
C ASP A 57 1.47 -2.67 1.71
N ALA A 58 0.73 -1.80 2.41
CA ALA A 58 1.28 -0.79 3.30
C ALA A 58 1.66 -1.40 4.66
N GLU A 59 0.72 -2.15 5.23
CA GLU A 59 0.86 -2.88 6.49
C GLU A 59 0.98 -4.38 6.24
N GLU A 60 1.94 -5.04 6.88
CA GLU A 60 2.15 -6.48 6.74
C GLU A 60 1.19 -7.29 7.65
N LEU A 61 -0.12 -7.23 7.37
CA LEU A 61 -1.16 -7.91 8.15
C LEU A 61 -1.29 -9.41 7.81
N TRP A 62 -0.55 -9.90 6.82
CA TRP A 62 -0.46 -11.32 6.56
C TRP A 62 0.40 -12.02 7.62
N GLU A 63 1.57 -11.46 7.91
CA GLU A 63 2.47 -12.01 8.92
C GLU A 63 2.10 -11.60 10.35
N ASN A 64 1.54 -10.40 10.52
CA ASN A 64 1.16 -9.87 11.81
C ASN A 64 -0.29 -10.18 12.16
N GLY A 65 -0.58 -10.47 13.42
CA GLY A 65 -1.94 -10.83 13.86
C GLY A 65 -2.85 -9.63 14.10
N SER A 66 -2.31 -8.41 14.15
CA SER A 66 -3.06 -7.19 14.38
C SER A 66 -2.25 -5.97 13.95
N PHE A 67 -2.93 -4.85 13.75
CA PHE A 67 -2.31 -3.58 13.39
C PHE A 67 -1.51 -2.92 14.53
N ALA A 68 -1.90 -3.15 15.80
CA ALA A 68 -1.32 -2.41 16.93
C ALA A 68 0.21 -2.55 17.06
N PRO A 69 0.84 -3.74 16.93
CA PRO A 69 2.29 -3.86 16.93
C PRO A 69 2.97 -3.10 15.80
N ILE A 70 2.40 -3.12 14.59
CA ILE A 70 2.92 -2.37 13.43
C ILE A 70 2.88 -0.87 13.73
N TYR A 71 1.74 -0.37 14.19
CA TYR A 71 1.56 1.03 14.56
C TYR A 71 2.56 1.46 15.63
N ILE A 72 2.72 0.68 16.71
CA ILE A 72 3.65 0.99 17.81
C ILE A 72 5.08 1.08 17.28
N THR A 73 5.54 0.07 16.54
CA THR A 73 6.91 0.02 16.00
C THR A 73 7.19 1.21 15.07
N HIS A 74 6.26 1.52 14.18
CA HIS A 74 6.43 2.57 13.16
C HIS A 74 5.66 3.86 13.50
N THR A 75 5.46 4.16 14.79
CA THR A 75 4.66 5.33 15.23
C THR A 75 5.09 6.63 14.54
N SER A 76 6.40 6.86 14.41
CA SER A 76 6.95 8.06 13.74
C SER A 76 6.58 8.19 12.26
N VAL A 77 6.28 7.07 11.58
CA VAL A 77 5.75 7.07 10.21
C VAL A 77 4.28 7.48 10.22
N TYR A 78 3.47 6.86 11.08
CA TYR A 78 2.05 7.20 11.21
C TYR A 78 1.84 8.66 11.64
N ASP A 79 2.73 9.23 12.44
CA ASP A 79 2.70 10.66 12.79
C ASP A 79 2.99 11.58 11.60
N LEU A 80 3.78 11.15 10.62
CA LEU A 80 3.95 11.88 9.35
C LEU A 80 2.71 11.72 8.47
N LEU A 81 2.18 10.49 8.34
CA LEU A 81 0.97 10.22 7.58
C LEU A 81 -0.23 11.03 8.10
N ARG A 82 -0.35 11.19 9.42
CA ARG A 82 -1.40 12.00 10.06
C ARG A 82 -1.40 13.45 9.59
N LYS A 83 -0.26 13.98 9.14
CA LYS A 83 -0.15 15.35 8.64
C LYS A 83 -0.65 15.50 7.19
N PHE A 84 -0.78 14.40 6.46
CA PHE A 84 -1.49 14.38 5.16
C PHE A 84 -2.99 14.18 5.35
N HIS A 85 -3.41 13.54 6.45
CA HIS A 85 -4.79 13.17 6.70
C HIS A 85 -5.65 14.36 7.14
N ASP A 86 -6.85 14.47 6.57
CA ASP A 86 -7.97 15.24 7.13
C ASP A 86 -9.18 14.31 7.27
N PRO A 87 -9.95 14.37 8.38
CA PRO A 87 -11.18 13.58 8.54
C PRO A 87 -12.25 13.85 7.48
N ASP A 88 -12.20 14.99 6.81
CA ASP A 88 -13.00 15.31 5.65
C ASP A 88 -12.31 14.81 4.37
N PRO A 89 -12.88 13.80 3.67
CA PRO A 89 -12.29 13.26 2.45
C PRO A 89 -12.05 14.29 1.34
N ALA A 90 -12.79 15.41 1.32
CA ALA A 90 -12.59 16.47 0.33
C ALA A 90 -11.33 17.32 0.60
N ARG A 91 -10.80 17.29 1.82
CA ARG A 91 -9.65 18.07 2.26
C ARG A 91 -8.41 17.21 2.53
N THR A 92 -8.58 15.90 2.64
CA THR A 92 -7.47 14.99 2.89
C THR A 92 -6.48 14.98 1.74
N ARG A 93 -5.19 14.91 2.08
CA ARG A 93 -4.10 14.66 1.15
C ARG A 93 -3.53 13.26 1.34
N TYR A 94 -4.21 12.40 2.11
CA TYR A 94 -3.83 11.01 2.29
C TYR A 94 -4.88 10.10 1.65
N ILE A 95 -4.48 9.40 0.60
CA ILE A 95 -5.29 8.49 -0.18
C ILE A 95 -4.74 7.09 0.04
N LYS A 96 -5.51 6.23 0.69
CA LYS A 96 -5.10 4.85 0.98
C LYS A 96 -5.83 3.87 0.06
N ILE A 97 -5.06 3.09 -0.67
CA ILE A 97 -5.52 1.96 -1.47
C ILE A 97 -5.10 0.68 -0.76
N TRP A 98 -5.97 -0.33 -0.72
CA TRP A 98 -5.63 -1.63 -0.12
C TRP A 98 -4.95 -2.55 -1.14
N GLY A 99 -3.99 -3.33 -0.64
CA GLY A 99 -3.28 -4.40 -1.31
C GLY A 99 -3.71 -5.78 -0.76
N ASN A 100 -3.00 -6.84 -1.14
CA ASN A 100 -3.37 -8.18 -0.71
C ASN A 100 -2.90 -8.45 0.72
N HIS A 101 -1.78 -7.85 1.13
CA HIS A 101 -1.22 -8.00 2.48
C HIS A 101 -2.03 -7.27 3.55
N ASP A 102 -2.85 -6.31 3.15
CA ASP A 102 -3.72 -5.51 4.02
C ASP A 102 -5.20 -5.51 3.58
N LEU A 103 -5.66 -6.64 3.00
CA LEU A 103 -7.07 -6.92 2.68
C LEU A 103 -8.04 -6.68 3.84
N ASP A 104 -7.56 -6.84 5.07
CA ASP A 104 -8.34 -6.58 6.28
C ASP A 104 -8.92 -5.15 6.26
N TRP A 105 -8.29 -4.18 5.57
CA TRP A 105 -8.81 -2.82 5.39
C TRP A 105 -10.01 -2.69 4.46
N GLN A 106 -10.20 -3.64 3.54
CA GLN A 106 -11.40 -3.72 2.71
C GLN A 106 -12.62 -4.14 3.56
N GLU A 107 -12.41 -5.07 4.49
CA GLU A 107 -13.47 -5.63 5.33
C GLU A 107 -13.74 -4.79 6.58
N ASP A 108 -12.69 -4.43 7.32
CA ASP A 108 -12.78 -3.66 8.56
C ASP A 108 -11.58 -2.71 8.77
N ALA A 109 -11.79 -1.43 8.42
CA ALA A 109 -10.84 -0.36 8.68
C ALA A 109 -10.96 0.25 10.10
N ALA A 110 -11.73 -0.32 11.03
CA ALA A 110 -11.91 0.25 12.38
C ALA A 110 -10.59 0.48 13.13
N PRO A 111 -9.59 -0.44 13.13
CA PRO A 111 -8.30 -0.18 13.75
C PRO A 111 -7.60 1.05 13.16
N LEU A 112 -7.65 1.21 11.83
CA LEU A 112 -7.05 2.34 11.14
C LEU A 112 -7.76 3.66 11.47
N ARG A 113 -9.09 3.64 11.62
CA ARG A 113 -9.90 4.81 12.02
C ARG A 113 -9.57 5.33 13.42
N THR A 114 -8.99 4.49 14.29
CA THR A 114 -8.49 4.96 15.60
C THR A 114 -7.27 5.87 15.47
N VAL A 115 -6.49 5.70 14.40
CA VAL A 115 -5.29 6.49 14.09
C VAL A 115 -5.62 7.66 13.17
N PHE A 116 -6.52 7.45 12.21
CA PHE A 116 -6.97 8.40 11.19
C PHE A 116 -8.50 8.50 11.21
N PRO A 117 -9.07 9.37 12.06
CA PRO A 117 -10.53 9.52 12.15
C PRO A 117 -11.14 9.83 10.79
N GLY A 118 -12.20 9.11 10.41
CA GLY A 118 -12.89 9.32 9.13
C GLY A 118 -12.16 8.76 7.90
N ILE A 119 -11.02 8.06 8.07
CA ILE A 119 -10.30 7.52 6.93
C ILE A 119 -11.15 6.58 6.10
N GLU A 120 -11.05 6.77 4.79
CA GLU A 120 -11.60 5.88 3.79
C GLU A 120 -10.47 5.12 3.11
N VAL A 121 -10.66 3.82 2.93
CA VAL A 121 -9.77 2.97 2.16
C VAL A 121 -10.47 2.64 0.85
N TYR A 122 -9.72 2.73 -0.24
CA TYR A 122 -10.19 2.58 -1.61
C TYR A 122 -9.56 1.36 -2.26
N GLU A 123 -10.21 0.87 -3.30
CA GLU A 123 -9.72 -0.23 -4.14
C GLU A 123 -8.90 0.28 -5.32
N ALA A 124 -9.12 1.52 -5.74
CA ALA A 124 -8.39 2.17 -6.82
C ALA A 124 -8.41 3.69 -6.66
N ALA A 125 -7.50 4.40 -7.32
CA ALA A 125 -7.60 5.83 -7.55
C ALA A 125 -7.59 6.14 -9.04
N LEU A 126 -8.46 7.03 -9.49
CA LEU A 126 -8.56 7.47 -10.87
C LEU A 126 -8.33 8.97 -10.93
N LEU A 127 -7.24 9.35 -11.57
CA LEU A 127 -6.84 10.72 -11.77
C LEU A 127 -7.32 11.13 -13.16
N ARG A 128 -8.37 11.97 -13.18
CA ARG A 128 -9.01 12.43 -14.41
C ARG A 128 -8.19 13.52 -15.04
N ALA A 129 -7.67 13.30 -16.24
CA ALA A 129 -7.02 14.37 -16.99
C ALA A 129 -8.12 15.16 -17.71
N GLY A 130 -8.31 16.44 -17.35
CA GLY A 130 -9.32 17.28 -18.00
C GLY A 130 -9.10 17.34 -19.53
N GLU A 131 -7.85 17.56 -19.93
CA GLU A 131 -7.38 17.41 -21.31
C GLU A 131 -6.21 16.42 -21.31
N GLY A 132 -6.48 15.14 -21.63
CA GLY A 132 -5.46 14.09 -21.67
C GLY A 132 -6.03 12.70 -21.39
N GLU A 133 -5.13 11.75 -21.11
CA GLU A 133 -5.51 10.40 -20.69
C GLU A 133 -5.62 10.33 -19.16
N ASP A 134 -6.67 9.66 -18.68
CA ASP A 134 -6.85 9.38 -17.27
C ASP A 134 -5.78 8.41 -16.76
N ILE A 135 -5.34 8.59 -15.52
CA ILE A 135 -4.38 7.70 -14.87
C ILE A 135 -5.11 6.85 -13.83
N LEU A 136 -5.12 5.53 -14.03
CA LEU A 136 -5.66 4.57 -13.09
C LEU A 136 -4.55 3.98 -12.21
N PHE A 137 -4.71 4.11 -10.90
CA PHE A 137 -3.90 3.42 -9.90
C PHE A 137 -4.69 2.26 -9.30
N ILE A 138 -4.12 1.06 -9.45
CA ILE A 138 -4.53 -0.18 -8.78
C ILE A 138 -3.29 -0.84 -8.20
N HIS A 139 -3.47 -1.68 -7.19
CA HIS A 139 -2.41 -2.53 -6.69
C HIS A 139 -2.32 -3.82 -7.54
N GLY A 140 -1.09 -4.30 -7.78
CA GLY A 140 -0.80 -5.32 -8.80
C GLY A 140 -1.56 -6.65 -8.63
N HIS A 141 -1.90 -7.06 -7.40
CA HIS A 141 -2.67 -8.28 -7.16
C HIS A 141 -4.04 -8.28 -7.85
N GLN A 142 -4.63 -7.11 -8.09
CA GLN A 142 -5.99 -6.99 -8.64
C GLN A 142 -6.04 -7.47 -10.10
N ALA A 143 -4.89 -7.50 -10.77
CA ALA A 143 -4.72 -7.99 -12.13
C ALA A 143 -4.11 -9.41 -12.21
N ASP A 144 -3.83 -10.06 -11.06
CA ASP A 144 -3.30 -11.43 -11.00
C ASP A 144 -4.27 -12.40 -10.28
N PRO A 145 -4.98 -13.28 -11.02
CA PRO A 145 -5.87 -14.28 -10.44
C PRO A 145 -5.20 -15.26 -9.46
N VAL A 146 -3.86 -15.37 -9.47
CA VAL A 146 -3.10 -16.23 -8.55
C VAL A 146 -2.95 -15.59 -7.18
N CYS A 147 -2.96 -14.26 -7.12
CA CYS A 147 -2.90 -13.47 -5.88
C CYS A 147 -4.27 -13.27 -5.23
N TYR A 148 -5.33 -13.85 -5.81
CA TYR A 148 -6.70 -13.81 -5.31
C TYR A 148 -7.23 -15.23 -4.99
N GLY A 149 -8.04 -15.36 -3.93
CA GLY A 149 -8.77 -16.59 -3.59
C GLY A 149 -8.02 -17.62 -2.72
N TRP A 150 -8.34 -18.90 -2.88
CA TRP A 150 -7.88 -19.97 -1.96
C TRP A 150 -6.35 -20.18 -1.96
N ARG A 151 -5.68 -19.87 -3.06
CA ARG A 151 -4.21 -19.95 -3.18
C ARG A 151 -3.52 -18.87 -2.35
N ALA A 152 -4.03 -17.65 -2.36
CA ALA A 152 -3.54 -16.56 -1.49
C ALA A 152 -3.68 -16.92 0.00
N ARG A 153 -4.73 -17.64 0.40
CA ARG A 153 -4.91 -18.12 1.79
C ARG A 153 -3.88 -19.19 2.18
N ILE A 154 -3.50 -20.07 1.26
CA ILE A 154 -2.45 -21.08 1.47
C ILE A 154 -1.07 -20.41 1.51
N SER A 155 -0.81 -19.48 0.59
CA SER A 155 0.42 -18.68 0.58
C SER A 155 0.56 -17.85 1.85
N ARG A 156 -0.49 -17.13 2.29
CA ARG A 156 -0.54 -16.40 3.57
C ARG A 156 -0.23 -17.33 4.76
N TRP A 157 -0.81 -18.53 4.78
CA TRP A 157 -0.53 -19.51 5.84
C TRP A 157 0.92 -20.03 5.80
N MET A 158 1.47 -20.31 4.62
CA MET A 158 2.87 -20.77 4.47
C MET A 158 3.86 -19.66 4.84
N VAL A 159 3.63 -18.42 4.38
CA VAL A 159 4.46 -17.27 4.73
C VAL A 159 4.46 -17.05 6.24
N ARG A 160 3.27 -16.96 6.83
CA ARG A 160 3.08 -16.69 8.27
C ARG A 160 3.67 -17.76 9.20
N ASN A 161 3.58 -19.04 8.82
CA ASN A 161 3.95 -20.15 9.72
C ASN A 161 5.27 -20.83 9.38
N LEU A 162 5.67 -20.84 8.11
CA LEU A 162 6.86 -21.53 7.62
C LEU A 162 7.97 -20.53 7.26
N TRP A 163 7.66 -19.51 6.45
CA TRP A 163 8.65 -18.53 5.99
C TRP A 163 9.18 -17.63 7.11
N ARG A 164 8.31 -17.14 7.99
CA ARG A 164 8.71 -16.38 9.19
C ARG A 164 9.69 -17.14 10.10
N ARG A 165 9.64 -18.48 10.12
CA ARG A 165 10.60 -19.32 10.87
C ARG A 165 11.94 -19.42 10.15
N VAL A 166 11.96 -19.32 8.82
CA VAL A 166 13.15 -19.40 7.97
C VAL A 166 13.88 -18.06 7.89
N GLN A 167 13.17 -16.93 7.81
CA GLN A 167 13.77 -15.58 7.82
C GLN A 167 14.58 -15.30 9.11
N ASN A 168 14.19 -15.90 10.25
CA ASN A 168 14.97 -15.85 11.49
C ASN A 168 16.37 -16.52 11.39
N TYR A 169 16.66 -17.22 10.30
CA TYR A 169 17.97 -17.84 10.01
C TYR A 169 18.78 -17.08 8.95
N ASN A 170 18.43 -15.82 8.62
CA ASN A 170 19.16 -14.98 7.66
C ASN A 170 19.26 -15.58 6.23
N ILE A 171 18.30 -16.44 5.87
CA ILE A 171 18.20 -17.03 4.54
C ILE A 171 17.47 -16.03 3.63
N VAL A 172 18.14 -15.61 2.55
CA VAL A 172 17.61 -14.67 1.55
C VAL A 172 16.43 -15.30 0.83
N ASP A 173 15.37 -14.51 0.62
CA ASP A 173 14.14 -14.94 -0.03
C ASP A 173 14.39 -15.45 -1.48
N PRO A 174 14.02 -16.71 -1.79
CA PRO A 174 14.10 -17.28 -3.12
C PRO A 174 12.84 -17.06 -3.97
N THR A 175 11.82 -16.35 -3.46
CA THR A 175 10.61 -16.03 -4.24
C THR A 175 10.97 -15.10 -5.40
N THR A 176 10.29 -15.31 -6.53
CA THR A 176 10.57 -14.65 -7.80
C THR A 176 10.49 -13.15 -7.60
N ARG A 177 11.62 -12.46 -7.71
CA ARG A 177 11.65 -11.00 -7.56
C ARG A 177 10.74 -10.43 -8.63
N ALA A 178 9.84 -9.51 -8.30
CA ALA A 178 9.00 -8.83 -9.30
C ALA A 178 9.83 -8.23 -10.46
N ALA A 179 11.09 -7.88 -10.19
CA ALA A 179 12.09 -7.43 -11.16
C ALA A 179 12.47 -8.47 -12.25
N GLU A 180 12.14 -9.75 -12.09
CA GLU A 180 12.48 -10.84 -13.01
C GLU A 180 11.36 -11.17 -14.03
N ASN A 181 10.23 -10.44 -14.03
CA ASN A 181 9.12 -10.63 -14.97
C ASN A 181 8.90 -9.43 -15.92
N PRO A 182 9.85 -9.09 -16.79
CA PRO A 182 9.64 -8.04 -17.79
C PRO A 182 8.50 -8.42 -18.76
N GLY A 183 7.55 -7.51 -18.98
CA GLY A 183 6.46 -7.65 -19.97
C GLY A 183 5.06 -7.94 -19.39
N ARG A 184 4.97 -8.42 -18.15
CA ARG A 184 3.66 -8.74 -17.52
C ARG A 184 2.79 -7.50 -17.29
N CYS A 185 3.42 -6.35 -17.01
CA CYS A 185 2.73 -5.05 -16.91
C CYS A 185 2.05 -4.69 -18.23
N ASN A 186 2.77 -4.75 -19.36
CA ASN A 186 2.24 -4.40 -20.68
C ASN A 186 1.04 -5.27 -21.09
N GLU A 187 1.04 -6.57 -20.75
CA GLU A 187 -0.09 -7.46 -21.03
C GLU A 187 -1.33 -7.11 -20.20
N ILE A 188 -1.14 -6.70 -18.95
CA ILE A 188 -2.22 -6.26 -18.07
C ILE A 188 -2.78 -4.93 -18.58
N ASP A 189 -1.93 -3.97 -18.93
CA ASP A 189 -2.33 -2.66 -19.45
C ASP A 189 -3.19 -2.82 -20.72
N ALA A 190 -2.77 -3.68 -21.65
CA ALA A 190 -3.54 -3.97 -22.87
C ALA A 190 -4.93 -4.55 -22.57
N LYS A 191 -5.07 -5.40 -21.53
CA LYS A 191 -6.38 -5.95 -21.15
C LYS A 191 -7.28 -4.90 -20.49
N LEU A 192 -6.71 -3.98 -19.73
CA LEU A 192 -7.46 -2.93 -19.02
C LEU A 192 -7.88 -1.79 -19.96
N MET A 193 -7.11 -1.47 -21.00
CA MET A 193 -7.44 -0.40 -21.95
C MET A 193 -8.39 -0.79 -23.09
N HIS A 194 -8.60 -2.10 -23.33
CA HIS A 194 -9.41 -2.60 -24.45
C HIS A 194 -10.78 -3.19 -24.06
N ASN A 195 -11.24 -2.95 -22.82
CA ASN A 195 -12.59 -3.27 -22.35
C ASN A 195 -13.33 -2.00 -21.92
#